data_AF-A0A5M6CXP2-F1
#
_entry.id   AF-A0A5M6CXP2-F1
#
_cell.length_a   1.000
_cell.length_b   1.000
_cell.length_c   1.000
_cell.angle_alpha   90.00
_cell.angle_beta   90.00
_cell.angle_gamma   90.00
#
_symmetry.space_group_name_H-M   'P 1'
#
loop_
_entity.id
_entity.type
_entity.pdbx_description
1 polymer ?
#
loop_
_entity_poly.entity_id
_entity_poly.type
_entity_poly.pdbx_seq_one_letter_code
_entity_poly.pdbx_strand_id
1 'polypeptide(L)'
;MTLESILSLVSFLVTGLLVIIFYKLFWKQKGQITSLLKDKEEVRDIIGALAFIQMNNLEGHKLTPVQRKLQAQQQFKYLPFQEKMAYVENHGTYLATRQQNEYHINLYYLHGFFVEVWHSQLTDGTNGIRIFTSKDCLAVYAELINLEI
;
A
#
# COMPACT_ATOMS: atom_id res chain seq x y z
N MET A 1 -24.64 52.68 9.63
CA MET A 1 -24.50 51.41 8.88
C MET A 1 -23.68 51.72 7.64
N THR A 2 -22.50 51.11 7.48
CA THR A 2 -21.57 51.43 6.37
C THR A 2 -21.83 50.51 5.18
N LEU A 3 -21.49 50.94 3.97
CA LEU A 3 -21.68 50.16 2.73
C LEU A 3 -21.04 48.75 2.84
N GLU A 4 -19.87 48.68 3.50
CA GLU A 4 -19.15 47.43 3.82
C GLU A 4 -19.96 46.45 4.68
N SER A 5 -20.70 46.97 5.68
CA SER A 5 -21.55 46.12 6.53
C SER A 5 -22.73 45.53 5.76
N ILE A 6 -23.24 46.23 4.75
CA ILE A 6 -24.33 45.76 3.88
C ILE A 6 -23.81 44.69 2.91
N LEU A 7 -22.63 44.92 2.30
CA LEU A 7 -21.98 43.96 1.40
C LEU A 7 -21.65 42.62 2.09
N SER A 8 -21.13 42.68 3.32
CA SER A 8 -20.86 41.48 4.12
C SER A 8 -22.14 40.71 4.43
N LEU A 9 -23.21 41.39 4.84
CA LEU A 9 -24.49 40.77 5.15
C LEU A 9 -25.10 40.06 3.92
N VAL A 10 -25.04 40.70 2.75
CA VAL A 10 -25.54 40.12 1.50
C VAL A 10 -24.73 38.87 1.12
N SER A 11 -23.41 38.90 1.27
CA SER A 11 -22.55 37.73 1.01
C SER A 11 -22.90 36.54 1.92
N PHE A 12 -23.13 36.77 3.21
CA PHE A 12 -23.58 35.75 4.16
C PHE A 12 -24.95 35.14 3.79
N LEU A 13 -25.88 35.98 3.32
CA LEU A 13 -27.20 35.51 2.89
C LEU A 13 -27.13 34.68 1.61
N VAL A 14 -26.33 35.10 0.64
CA VAL A 14 -26.14 34.38 -0.64
C VAL A 14 -25.46 33.03 -0.40
N THR A 15 -24.39 33.01 0.38
CA THR A 15 -23.67 31.76 0.72
C THR A 15 -24.56 30.80 1.53
N GLY A 16 -25.32 31.30 2.51
CA GLY A 16 -26.28 30.50 3.26
C GLY A 16 -27.36 29.89 2.36
N LEU A 17 -27.89 30.67 1.41
CA LEU A 17 -28.89 30.19 0.46
C LEU A 17 -28.33 29.11 -0.48
N LEU A 18 -27.10 29.29 -0.98
CA LEU A 18 -26.43 28.31 -1.82
C LEU A 18 -26.18 26.98 -1.08
N VAL A 19 -25.80 27.04 0.20
CA VAL A 19 -25.63 25.84 1.04
C VAL A 19 -26.97 25.11 1.20
N ILE A 20 -28.07 25.83 1.45
CA ILE A 20 -29.40 25.23 1.60
C ILE A 20 -29.89 24.61 0.28
N ILE A 21 -29.69 25.28 -0.85
CA ILE A 21 -30.05 24.78 -2.18
C ILE A 21 -29.24 23.52 -2.49
N PHE A 22 -27.93 23.55 -2.25
CA PHE A 22 -27.05 22.40 -2.44
C PHE A 22 -27.46 21.22 -1.56
N TYR A 23 -27.76 21.47 -0.28
CA TYR A 23 -28.23 20.44 0.65
C TYR A 23 -29.54 19.82 0.18
N LYS A 24 -30.51 20.63 -0.28
CA LYS A 24 -31.77 20.14 -0.83
C LYS A 24 -31.58 19.32 -2.11
N LEU A 25 -30.74 19.78 -3.04
CA LEU A 25 -30.43 19.04 -4.27
C LEU A 25 -29.74 17.71 -3.98
N PHE A 26 -28.77 17.72 -3.06
CA PHE A 26 -28.03 16.55 -2.62
C PHE A 26 -28.96 15.49 -2.00
N TRP A 27 -29.86 15.90 -1.10
CA TRP A 27 -30.83 14.99 -0.50
C TRP A 27 -31.90 14.50 -1.49
N LYS A 28 -32.28 15.33 -2.47
CA LYS A 28 -33.23 14.93 -3.53
C LYS A 28 -32.67 13.84 -4.44
N GLN A 29 -31.39 13.91 -4.83
CA GLN A 29 -30.74 12.83 -5.60
C GLN A 29 -30.58 11.55 -4.78
N LYS A 30 -30.27 11.65 -3.48
CA LYS A 30 -30.14 10.49 -2.58
C LYS A 30 -31.44 9.68 -2.46
N GLY A 31 -32.59 10.34 -2.52
CA GLY A 31 -33.92 9.69 -2.52
C GLY A 31 -34.25 8.93 -3.80
N GLN A 32 -33.72 9.33 -4.96
CA GLN A 32 -33.92 8.62 -6.24
C GLN A 32 -33.00 7.41 -6.41
N ILE A 33 -31.77 7.49 -5.88
CA ILE A 33 -30.82 6.37 -5.92
C ILE A 33 -31.30 5.23 -5.00
N THR A 34 -31.93 5.57 -3.88
CA THR A 34 -32.44 4.59 -2.89
C THR A 34 -33.71 3.87 -3.33
N SER A 35 -34.48 4.41 -4.30
CA SER A 35 -35.68 3.76 -4.84
C SER A 35 -35.41 2.89 -6.07
N LEU A 36 -34.26 3.07 -6.74
CA LEU A 36 -33.84 2.28 -7.90
C LEU A 36 -33.11 0.98 -7.56
N LEU A 37 -32.73 0.78 -6.28
CA LEU A 37 -31.91 -0.35 -5.85
C LEU A 37 -32.68 -1.18 -4.82
N LYS A 38 -33.31 -2.25 -5.31
CA LYS A 38 -34.22 -3.11 -4.54
C LYS A 38 -33.48 -4.06 -3.59
N ASP A 39 -32.17 -4.24 -3.76
CA ASP A 39 -31.32 -5.03 -2.87
C ASP A 39 -30.49 -4.13 -1.96
N LYS A 40 -30.92 -4.04 -0.70
CA LYS A 40 -30.32 -3.17 0.32
C LYS A 40 -28.91 -3.59 0.73
N GLU A 41 -28.50 -4.82 0.42
CA GLU A 41 -27.22 -5.40 0.82
C GLU A 41 -26.09 -4.95 -0.11
N GLU A 42 -26.30 -4.99 -1.42
CA GLU A 42 -25.33 -4.57 -2.43
C GLU A 42 -25.05 -3.06 -2.35
N VAL A 43 -26.08 -2.26 -2.04
CA VAL A 43 -25.93 -0.82 -1.81
C VAL A 43 -25.13 -0.52 -0.56
N ARG A 44 -25.31 -1.31 0.51
CA ARG A 44 -24.53 -1.14 1.75
C ARG A 44 -23.06 -1.42 1.49
N ASP A 45 -22.76 -2.44 0.70
CA ASP A 45 -21.40 -2.84 0.37
C ASP A 45 -20.73 -1.85 -0.59
N ILE A 46 -21.47 -1.33 -1.58
CA ILE A 46 -20.99 -0.28 -2.48
C ILE A 46 -20.80 1.05 -1.73
N ILE A 47 -21.74 1.43 -0.84
CA ILE A 47 -21.57 2.63 0.00
C ILE A 47 -20.41 2.44 0.97
N GLY A 48 -20.21 1.26 1.52
CA GLY A 48 -19.06 0.93 2.36
C GLY A 48 -17.74 1.03 1.60
N ALA A 49 -17.68 0.49 0.38
CA ALA A 49 -16.52 0.57 -0.49
C ALA A 49 -16.23 2.01 -0.93
N LEU A 50 -17.27 2.76 -1.31
CA LEU A 50 -17.13 4.17 -1.70
C LEU A 50 -16.76 5.06 -0.51
N ALA A 51 -17.31 4.83 0.68
CA ALA A 51 -16.91 5.52 1.91
C ALA A 51 -15.46 5.20 2.28
N PHE A 52 -15.03 3.94 2.14
CA PHE A 52 -13.65 3.53 2.33
C PHE A 52 -12.72 4.22 1.31
N ILE A 53 -13.08 4.26 0.03
CA ILE A 53 -12.30 4.93 -1.02
C ILE A 53 -12.26 6.45 -0.79
N GLN A 54 -13.37 7.07 -0.41
CA GLN A 54 -13.47 8.50 -0.11
C GLN A 54 -12.65 8.88 1.15
N MET A 55 -12.69 8.05 2.20
CA MET A 55 -11.90 8.26 3.42
C MET A 55 -10.39 8.05 3.18
N ASN A 56 -10.00 7.13 2.29
CA ASN A 56 -8.60 6.95 1.90
C ASN A 56 -8.06 8.06 0.97
N ASN A 57 -8.94 8.78 0.25
CA ASN A 57 -8.54 9.87 -0.65
C ASN A 57 -8.47 11.26 0.02
N LEU A 58 -8.99 11.42 1.24
CA LEU A 58 -9.09 12.73 1.91
C LEU A 58 -8.06 12.96 3.02
N GLU A 59 -7.33 11.93 3.44
CA GLU A 59 -6.23 12.09 4.39
C GLU A 59 -4.92 11.67 3.73
N GLY A 60 -3.89 12.52 3.84
CA GLY A 60 -2.50 12.19 3.50
C GLY A 60 -1.96 11.11 4.44
N HIS A 61 -2.56 9.93 4.42
CA HIS A 61 -2.35 8.91 5.41
C HIS A 61 -1.03 8.19 5.12
N LYS A 62 -0.09 8.31 6.05
CA LYS A 62 1.09 7.42 6.09
C LYS A 62 0.59 5.98 6.04
N LEU A 63 1.03 5.24 5.04
CA LEU A 63 0.74 3.82 4.88
C LEU A 63 1.01 3.08 6.20
N THR A 64 0.07 2.20 6.59
CA THR A 64 0.27 1.35 7.77
C THR A 64 1.53 0.49 7.61
N PRO A 65 2.19 0.04 8.69
CA PRO A 65 3.38 -0.79 8.57
C PRO A 65 3.18 -2.03 7.68
N VAL A 66 2.01 -2.66 7.74
CA VAL A 66 1.66 -3.82 6.91
C VAL A 66 1.55 -3.44 5.43
N GLN A 67 0.85 -2.35 5.11
CA GLN A 67 0.71 -1.87 3.73
C GLN A 67 2.05 -1.42 3.14
N ARG A 68 2.93 -0.80 3.93
CA ARG A 68 4.28 -0.42 3.49
C ARG A 68 5.12 -1.64 3.11
N LYS A 69 5.11 -2.68 3.95
CA LYS A 69 5.82 -3.93 3.64
C LYS A 69 5.31 -4.55 2.34
N LEU A 70 3.99 -4.62 2.17
CA LEU A 70 3.37 -5.17 0.97
C LEU A 70 3.70 -4.34 -0.28
N GLN A 71 3.62 -3.01 -0.20
CA GLN A 71 3.96 -2.13 -1.32
C GLN A 71 5.44 -2.26 -1.70
N ALA A 72 6.35 -2.25 -0.72
CA ALA A 72 7.79 -2.41 -0.96
C ALA A 72 8.09 -3.75 -1.65
N GLN A 73 7.46 -4.83 -1.19
CA GLN A 73 7.59 -6.16 -1.81
C GLN A 73 7.07 -6.16 -3.26
N GLN A 74 5.92 -5.54 -3.52
CA GLN A 74 5.35 -5.45 -4.87
C GLN A 74 6.27 -4.65 -5.79
N GLN A 75 6.72 -3.47 -5.36
CA GLN A 75 7.66 -2.64 -6.12
C GLN A 75 8.93 -3.43 -6.46
N PHE A 76 9.53 -4.10 -5.46
CA PHE A 76 10.71 -4.94 -5.68
C PHE A 76 10.44 -6.07 -6.68
N LYS A 77 9.29 -6.74 -6.62
CA LYS A 77 8.95 -7.84 -7.52
C LYS A 77 8.95 -7.42 -9.00
N TYR A 78 8.56 -6.19 -9.31
CA TYR A 78 8.49 -5.68 -10.68
C TYR A 78 9.78 -5.05 -11.20
N LEU A 79 10.81 -4.90 -10.36
CA LEU A 79 12.11 -4.41 -10.83
C LEU A 79 12.74 -5.39 -11.84
N PRO A 80 13.43 -4.88 -12.88
CA PRO A 80 14.34 -5.66 -13.70
C PRO A 80 15.40 -6.38 -12.86
N PHE A 81 15.93 -7.49 -13.37
CA PHE A 81 16.85 -8.34 -12.59
C PHE A 81 18.09 -7.59 -12.09
N GLN A 82 18.74 -6.80 -12.96
CA GLN A 82 19.91 -6.01 -12.56
C GLN A 82 19.57 -4.96 -11.50
N GLU A 83 18.39 -4.33 -11.61
CA GLU A 83 17.93 -3.37 -10.61
C GLU A 83 17.60 -4.05 -9.27
N LYS A 84 17.05 -5.28 -9.29
CA LYS A 84 16.86 -6.07 -8.07
C LYS A 84 18.19 -6.36 -7.38
N MET A 85 19.20 -6.77 -8.14
CA MET A 85 20.53 -7.02 -7.60
C MET A 85 21.12 -5.76 -6.97
N ALA A 86 21.16 -4.67 -7.72
CA ALA A 86 21.65 -3.39 -7.20
C ALA A 86 20.84 -2.93 -5.97
N TYR A 87 19.53 -3.14 -5.95
CA TYR A 87 18.69 -2.78 -4.81
C TYR A 87 19.01 -3.63 -3.57
N VAL A 88 19.21 -4.94 -3.73
CA VAL A 88 19.62 -5.84 -2.64
C VAL A 88 21.00 -5.47 -2.11
N GLU A 89 21.95 -5.18 -3.00
CA GLU A 89 23.32 -4.79 -2.62
C GLU A 89 23.34 -3.46 -1.86
N ASN A 90 22.53 -2.48 -2.27
CA ASN A 90 22.53 -1.14 -1.67
C ASN A 90 21.66 -1.02 -0.41
N HIS A 91 20.59 -1.82 -0.30
CA HIS A 91 19.58 -1.65 0.75
C HIS A 91 19.36 -2.90 1.62
N GLY A 92 19.93 -4.03 1.24
CA GLY A 92 19.73 -5.29 1.95
C GLY A 92 20.65 -5.46 3.14
N THR A 93 20.09 -6.01 4.22
CA THR A 93 20.88 -6.50 5.34
C THR A 93 21.19 -7.97 5.10
N TYR A 94 22.45 -8.29 4.83
CA TYR A 94 22.91 -9.67 4.73
C TYR A 94 22.69 -10.41 6.06
N LEU A 95 22.13 -11.62 5.99
CA LEU A 95 21.84 -12.44 7.17
C LEU A 95 22.71 -13.70 7.22
N ALA A 96 22.78 -14.46 6.13
CA ALA A 96 23.53 -15.71 6.07
C ALA A 96 23.74 -16.17 4.63
N THR A 97 24.70 -17.07 4.44
CA THR A 97 24.87 -17.82 3.21
C THR A 97 24.69 -19.29 3.52
N ARG A 98 23.99 -20.00 2.65
CA ARG A 98 23.97 -21.46 2.64
C ARG A 98 24.43 -21.99 1.30
N GLN A 99 24.97 -23.20 1.31
CA GLN A 99 25.26 -23.93 0.09
C GLN A 99 24.17 -24.98 -0.13
N GLN A 100 23.66 -25.06 -1.35
CA GLN A 100 22.74 -26.11 -1.77
C GLN A 100 23.14 -26.61 -3.15
N ASN A 101 23.62 -27.84 -3.20
CA ASN A 101 24.18 -28.44 -4.42
C ASN A 101 25.28 -27.53 -5.00
N GLU A 102 25.14 -27.14 -6.27
CA GLU A 102 26.06 -26.27 -7.02
C GLU A 102 25.73 -24.78 -6.86
N TYR A 103 24.92 -24.40 -5.86
CA TYR A 103 24.52 -23.02 -5.63
C TYR A 103 25.00 -22.48 -4.29
N HIS A 104 25.52 -21.26 -4.32
CA HIS A 104 25.65 -20.40 -3.14
C HIS A 104 24.44 -19.50 -3.04
N ILE A 105 23.77 -19.53 -1.89
CA ILE A 105 22.50 -18.82 -1.68
C ILE A 105 22.69 -17.83 -0.55
N ASN A 106 22.74 -16.55 -0.89
CA ASN A 106 22.87 -15.45 0.06
C ASN A 106 21.48 -14.97 0.47
N LEU A 107 21.21 -14.94 1.77
CA LEU A 107 19.97 -14.47 2.35
C LEU A 107 20.13 -13.02 2.83
N TYR A 108 19.19 -12.17 2.45
CA TYR A 108 19.09 -10.79 2.86
C TYR A 108 17.72 -10.48 3.47
N TYR A 109 17.67 -9.47 4.32
CA TYR A 109 16.44 -8.86 4.81
C TYR A 109 16.28 -7.44 4.25
N LEU A 110 15.10 -7.16 3.71
CA LEU A 110 14.74 -5.91 3.05
C LEU A 110 13.34 -5.51 3.45
N HIS A 111 13.19 -4.34 4.08
CA HIS A 111 11.90 -3.64 4.21
C HIS A 111 10.72 -4.53 4.69
N GLY A 112 10.99 -5.54 5.52
CA GLY A 112 9.97 -6.45 6.05
C GLY A 112 9.78 -7.78 5.32
N PHE A 113 10.62 -8.10 4.33
CA PHE A 113 10.65 -9.38 3.63
C PHE A 113 12.09 -9.88 3.47
N PHE A 114 12.22 -11.16 3.10
CA PHE A 114 13.49 -11.83 2.88
C PHE A 114 13.74 -12.04 1.39
N VAL A 115 15.02 -12.03 1.02
CA VAL A 115 15.48 -12.22 -0.35
C VAL A 115 16.61 -13.24 -0.37
N GLU A 116 16.42 -14.31 -1.13
CA GLU A 116 17.48 -15.24 -1.50
C GLU A 116 18.05 -14.83 -2.86
N VAL A 117 19.36 -14.67 -2.91
CA VAL A 117 20.14 -14.46 -4.14
C VAL A 117 20.93 -15.74 -4.41
N TRP A 118 20.66 -16.37 -5.55
CA TRP A 118 21.21 -17.66 -5.92
C TRP A 118 22.34 -17.47 -6.92
N HIS A 119 23.55 -17.87 -6.56
CA HIS A 119 24.73 -17.85 -7.42
C HIS A 119 25.10 -19.27 -7.80
N SER A 120 25.33 -19.53 -9.08
CA SER A 120 25.83 -20.82 -9.55
C SER A 120 27.34 -20.91 -9.37
N GLN A 121 27.82 -22.09 -8.98
CA GLN A 121 29.25 -22.40 -8.93
C GLN A 121 29.82 -22.77 -10.30
N LEU A 122 28.96 -23.15 -11.26
CA LEU A 122 29.36 -23.59 -12.60
C LEU A 122 29.39 -22.47 -13.63
N THR A 123 28.70 -21.36 -13.35
CA THR A 123 28.56 -20.23 -14.26
C THR A 123 28.80 -18.96 -13.48
N ASP A 124 29.67 -18.07 -13.98
CA ASP A 124 29.87 -16.74 -13.38
C ASP A 124 28.56 -15.94 -13.47
N GLY A 125 27.79 -15.91 -12.39
CA GLY A 125 26.56 -15.12 -12.35
C GLY A 125 25.59 -15.46 -11.24
N THR A 126 24.64 -14.55 -11.07
CA THR A 126 23.45 -14.77 -10.24
C THR A 126 22.38 -15.44 -11.10
N ASN A 127 21.93 -16.61 -10.69
CA ASN A 127 20.98 -17.45 -11.41
C ASN A 127 19.53 -17.15 -11.04
N GLY A 128 19.28 -16.55 -9.87
CA GLY A 128 17.92 -16.29 -9.44
C GLY A 128 17.82 -15.41 -8.21
N ILE A 129 16.65 -14.78 -8.09
CA ILE A 129 16.25 -14.03 -6.91
C ILE A 129 14.88 -14.56 -6.49
N ARG A 130 14.77 -14.99 -5.23
CA ARG A 130 13.51 -15.42 -4.63
C ARG A 130 13.19 -14.51 -3.45
N ILE A 131 11.93 -14.12 -3.31
CA ILE A 131 11.45 -13.30 -2.20
C ILE A 131 10.40 -14.05 -1.39
N PHE A 132 10.38 -13.85 -0.08
CA PHE A 132 9.35 -14.41 0.80
C PHE A 132 9.21 -13.61 2.09
N THR A 133 8.08 -13.78 2.78
CA THR A 133 7.79 -13.12 4.07
C THR A 133 7.62 -14.12 5.22
N SER A 134 7.32 -15.38 4.92
CA SER A 134 7.14 -16.40 5.95
C SER A 134 8.46 -16.75 6.63
N LYS A 135 8.44 -16.77 7.96
CA LYS A 135 9.56 -17.25 8.77
C LYS A 135 9.77 -18.76 8.63
N ASP A 136 8.76 -19.52 8.20
CA ASP A 136 8.91 -20.97 8.00
C ASP A 136 9.95 -21.27 6.92
N CYS A 137 10.10 -20.37 5.93
CA CYS A 137 11.14 -20.47 4.91
C CYS A 137 12.55 -20.22 5.47
N LEU A 138 12.69 -19.68 6.69
CA LEU A 138 13.97 -19.51 7.37
C LEU A 138 14.41 -20.77 8.12
N ALA A 139 13.57 -21.79 8.25
CA ALA A 139 13.90 -23.00 8.99
C ALA A 139 15.20 -23.66 8.46
N VAL A 140 15.44 -23.58 7.14
CA VAL A 140 16.67 -24.09 6.50
C VAL A 140 17.93 -23.28 6.83
N TYR A 141 17.77 -22.14 7.49
CA TYR A 141 18.84 -21.26 7.95
C TYR A 141 18.96 -21.23 9.48
N ALA A 142 18.19 -22.03 10.22
CA ALA A 142 18.10 -21.96 11.67
C ALA A 142 19.45 -22.17 12.39
N GLU A 143 20.35 -22.96 11.81
CA GLU A 143 21.69 -23.20 12.36
C GLU A 143 22.72 -22.13 11.94
N LEU A 144 22.39 -21.31 10.95
CA LEU A 144 23.30 -20.32 10.34
C LEU A 144 23.01 -18.89 10.77
N ILE A 145 21.75 -18.58 11.10
CA ILE A 145 21.37 -17.26 11.56
C ILE A 145 21.15 -17.32 13.06
N ASN A 146 21.98 -16.60 13.80
CA ASN A 146 21.72 -16.34 15.21
C ASN A 146 20.64 -15.26 15.32
N LEU A 147 19.39 -15.67 15.10
CA LEU A 147 18.22 -14.80 15.18
C LEU A 147 17.85 -14.60 16.65
N GLU A 148 18.53 -13.67 17.33
CA GLU A 148 17.95 -12.99 18.48
C GLU A 148 16.79 -12.10 17.96
N ILE A 149 15.59 -12.69 17.78
CA ILE A 149 14.36 -11.95 17.45
C ILE A 149 13.58 -11.68 18.73
#